data_AF-A0A3P8CGE7-F1
#
_entry.id   AF-A0A3P8CGE7-F1
#
_cell.length_a   1.000
_cell.length_b   1.000
_cell.length_c   1.000
_cell.angle_alpha   90.00
_cell.angle_beta   90.00
_cell.angle_gamma   90.00
#
_symmetry.space_group_name_H-M   'P 1'
#
loop_
_entity.id
_entity.type
_entity.pdbx_description
1 polymer ?
#
loop_
_entity_poly.entity_id
_entity_poly.type
_entity_poly.pdbx_seq_one_letter_code
_entity_poly.pdbx_strand_id
1 'polypeptide(L)'
;MRREVEEAHNLEDALDALDSDEGQGNPQAEQEEYEKWKVRELRRIRRDREQREAALQEKNEIERIRQMTDEQRREEFLRNPKKIINQATKGKYKFLQKYYHRGAFFVSSVEDQVFQQDFAQPTLEDHFDKTKLPTVMQVKNFGRAGRTKYTHLVDQDTTAFDSPWSTSNPHNIKFQATHGGGFKQLFDKPLTKKYKSNKN
;
A
#
# COMPACT_ATOMS: atom_id res chain seq x y z
N MET A 1 -10.16 29.52 -43.29
CA MET A 1 -11.32 30.44 -43.30
C MET A 1 -12.66 29.75 -43.50
N ARG A 2 -13.09 29.30 -44.71
CA ARG A 2 -14.43 28.69 -44.86
C ARG A 2 -14.62 27.36 -44.12
N ARG A 3 -13.61 26.49 -44.17
CA ARG A 3 -13.63 25.17 -43.52
C ARG A 3 -13.63 25.27 -41.98
N GLU A 4 -12.88 26.20 -41.41
CA GLU A 4 -12.84 26.42 -39.96
C GLU A 4 -14.15 27.01 -39.43
N VAL A 5 -14.85 27.80 -40.25
CA VAL A 5 -16.18 28.34 -39.91
C VAL A 5 -17.26 27.25 -39.95
N GLU A 6 -17.20 26.34 -40.92
CA GLU A 6 -18.09 25.17 -40.98
C GLU A 6 -17.81 24.17 -39.85
N GLU A 7 -16.55 23.95 -39.50
CA GLU A 7 -16.17 23.08 -38.37
C GLU A 7 -16.58 23.70 -37.02
N ALA A 8 -16.52 25.01 -36.86
CA ALA A 8 -17.02 25.71 -35.67
C ALA A 8 -18.55 25.65 -35.56
N HIS A 9 -19.28 25.86 -36.66
CA HIS A 9 -20.75 25.76 -36.70
C HIS A 9 -21.23 24.34 -36.39
N ASN A 10 -20.59 23.32 -36.96
CA ASN A 10 -20.93 21.92 -36.67
C ASN A 10 -20.65 21.53 -35.21
N LEU A 11 -19.65 22.15 -34.57
CA LEU A 11 -19.31 21.88 -33.17
C LEU A 11 -20.27 22.60 -32.21
N GLU A 12 -20.75 23.78 -32.60
CA GLU A 12 -21.80 24.53 -31.90
C GLU A 12 -23.15 23.79 -31.99
N ASP A 13 -23.54 23.33 -33.18
CA ASP A 13 -24.74 22.50 -33.39
C ASP A 13 -24.67 21.16 -32.62
N ALA A 14 -23.49 20.55 -32.52
CA ALA A 14 -23.29 19.32 -31.76
C ALA A 14 -23.32 19.54 -30.23
N LEU A 15 -22.90 20.71 -29.75
CA LEU A 15 -23.04 21.10 -28.35
C LEU A 15 -24.50 21.41 -28.00
N ASP A 16 -25.22 22.09 -28.89
CA ASP A 16 -26.64 22.42 -28.74
C ASP A 16 -27.52 21.14 -28.82
N ALA A 17 -27.10 20.13 -29.58
CA ALA A 17 -27.72 18.81 -29.60
C ALA A 17 -27.44 17.95 -28.36
N LEU A 18 -26.36 18.22 -27.61
CA LEU A 18 -26.03 17.54 -26.34
C LEU A 18 -26.62 18.25 -25.12
N ASP A 19 -27.01 19.53 -25.25
CA ASP A 19 -27.79 20.31 -24.28
C ASP A 19 -29.28 20.38 -24.66
N SER A 20 -29.68 19.68 -25.73
CA SER A 20 -31.07 19.50 -26.10
C SER A 20 -31.74 18.62 -25.06
N ASP A 21 -32.48 19.27 -24.18
CA ASP A 21 -33.49 18.72 -23.27
C ASP A 21 -34.39 17.70 -23.99
N GLU A 22 -33.95 16.44 -24.00
CA GLU A 22 -34.69 15.26 -24.48
C GLU A 22 -35.97 14.98 -23.63
N GLY A 23 -36.42 15.95 -22.83
CA GLY A 23 -37.63 15.92 -22.01
C GLY A 23 -38.66 17.00 -22.35
N GLN A 24 -38.43 17.89 -23.32
CA GLN A 24 -39.34 19.01 -23.56
C GLN A 24 -40.72 18.54 -24.07
N GLY A 25 -41.69 18.44 -23.16
CA GLY A 25 -43.11 18.11 -23.44
C GLY A 25 -43.61 16.78 -22.87
N ASN A 26 -42.76 15.95 -22.25
CA ASN A 26 -43.18 14.73 -21.54
C ASN A 26 -42.90 14.84 -20.02
N PRO A 27 -43.91 15.16 -19.20
CA PRO A 27 -43.75 15.38 -17.76
C PRO A 27 -43.11 14.21 -17.00
N GLN A 28 -43.24 12.99 -17.52
CA GLN A 28 -42.68 11.81 -16.86
C GLN A 28 -41.18 11.65 -17.10
N ALA A 29 -40.68 12.02 -18.28
CA ALA A 29 -39.24 12.00 -18.57
C ALA A 29 -38.48 13.08 -17.78
N GLU A 30 -39.03 14.29 -17.72
CA GLU A 30 -38.48 15.41 -16.93
C GLU A 30 -38.42 15.07 -15.42
N GLN A 31 -39.46 14.42 -14.91
CA GLN A 31 -39.50 13.94 -13.52
C GLN A 31 -38.43 12.87 -13.24
N GLU A 32 -38.24 11.91 -14.15
CA GLU A 32 -37.19 10.89 -14.02
C GLU A 32 -35.77 11.48 -14.06
N GLU A 33 -35.53 12.48 -14.90
CA GLU A 33 -34.26 13.20 -14.96
C GLU A 33 -33.98 14.02 -13.70
N TYR A 34 -35.00 14.69 -13.18
CA TYR A 34 -34.92 15.39 -11.90
C TYR A 34 -34.62 14.44 -10.74
N GLU A 35 -35.23 13.25 -10.73
CA GLU A 35 -34.92 12.21 -9.74
C GLU A 35 -33.49 11.66 -9.88
N LYS A 36 -33.03 11.40 -11.11
CA LYS A 36 -31.64 11.00 -11.38
C LYS A 36 -30.65 12.08 -10.96
N TRP A 37 -30.97 13.37 -11.19
CA TRP A 37 -30.19 14.49 -10.68
C TRP A 37 -30.16 14.51 -9.14
N LYS A 38 -31.32 14.37 -8.48
CA LYS A 38 -31.42 14.32 -7.01
C LYS A 38 -30.60 13.18 -6.42
N VAL A 39 -30.61 11.99 -7.04
CA VAL A 39 -29.77 10.85 -6.61
C VAL A 39 -28.29 11.16 -6.75
N ARG A 40 -27.86 11.78 -7.86
CA ARG A 40 -26.46 12.20 -8.03
C ARG A 40 -26.05 13.23 -6.98
N GLU A 41 -26.93 14.19 -6.69
CA GLU A 41 -26.67 15.25 -5.71
C GLU A 41 -26.61 14.70 -4.29
N LEU A 42 -27.54 13.83 -3.91
CA LEU A 42 -27.49 13.12 -2.62
C LEU A 42 -26.22 12.26 -2.49
N ARG A 43 -25.75 11.62 -3.56
CA ARG A 43 -24.47 10.89 -3.55
C ARG A 43 -23.26 11.81 -3.32
N ARG A 44 -23.27 13.03 -3.87
CA ARG A 44 -22.20 14.02 -3.63
C ARG A 44 -22.17 14.46 -2.17
N ILE A 45 -23.31 14.88 -1.64
CA ILE A 45 -23.45 15.28 -0.23
C ILE A 45 -23.04 14.14 0.71
N ARG A 46 -23.47 12.91 0.39
CA ARG A 46 -23.09 11.71 1.14
C ARG A 46 -21.59 11.47 1.11
N ARG A 47 -20.93 11.57 -0.06
CA ARG A 47 -19.48 11.40 -0.17
C ARG A 47 -18.72 12.39 0.71
N ASP A 48 -19.11 13.67 0.68
CA ASP A 48 -18.44 14.72 1.45
C ASP A 48 -18.63 14.51 2.96
N ARG A 49 -19.82 14.05 3.36
CA ARG A 49 -20.12 13.68 4.74
C ARG A 49 -19.32 12.46 5.18
N GLU A 50 -19.31 11.39 4.39
CA GLU A 50 -18.57 10.16 4.67
C GLU A 50 -17.05 10.42 4.75
N GLN A 51 -16.50 11.27 3.88
CA GLN A 51 -15.08 11.67 3.95
C GLN A 51 -14.75 12.39 5.26
N ARG A 52 -15.63 13.30 5.70
CA ARG A 52 -15.45 14.02 6.98
C ARG A 52 -15.58 13.08 8.17
N GLU A 53 -16.56 12.20 8.17
CA GLU A 53 -16.78 11.20 9.22
C GLU A 53 -15.62 10.19 9.27
N ALA A 54 -15.12 9.71 8.13
CA ALA A 54 -13.96 8.83 8.05
C ALA A 54 -12.70 9.49 8.63
N ALA A 55 -12.42 10.74 8.27
CA ALA A 55 -11.28 11.48 8.83
C ALA A 55 -11.41 11.70 10.35
N LEU A 56 -12.63 11.85 10.87
CA LEU A 56 -12.89 11.93 12.31
C LEU A 56 -12.69 10.56 12.99
N GLN A 57 -13.20 9.49 12.39
CA GLN A 57 -13.04 8.13 12.89
C GLN A 57 -11.56 7.72 12.94
N GLU A 58 -10.78 8.02 11.90
CA GLU A 58 -9.33 7.78 11.88
C GLU A 58 -8.61 8.54 13.00
N LYS A 59 -8.96 9.81 13.23
CA LYS A 59 -8.41 10.59 14.34
C LYS A 59 -8.75 10.00 15.70
N ASN A 60 -10.01 9.60 15.90
CA ASN A 60 -10.46 8.98 17.15
C ASN A 60 -9.77 7.63 17.38
N GLU A 61 -9.54 6.84 16.32
CA GLU A 61 -8.83 5.57 16.39
C GLU A 61 -7.34 5.77 16.74
N ILE A 62 -6.69 6.76 16.12
CA ILE A 62 -5.32 7.14 16.48
C ILE A 62 -5.24 7.59 17.95
N GLU A 63 -6.20 8.38 18.42
CA GLU A 63 -6.27 8.79 19.82
C GLU A 63 -6.51 7.61 20.77
N ARG A 64 -7.38 6.65 20.40
CA ARG A 64 -7.59 5.38 21.13
C ARG A 64 -6.28 4.61 21.25
N ILE A 65 -5.57 4.39 20.16
CA ILE A 65 -4.27 3.68 20.14
C ILE A 65 -3.20 4.39 20.96
N ARG A 66 -3.21 5.72 20.99
CA ARG A 66 -2.29 6.52 21.81
C ARG A 66 -2.58 6.40 23.30
N GLN A 67 -3.84 6.27 23.69
CA GLN A 67 -4.26 6.11 25.08
C GLN A 67 -4.03 4.67 25.62
N MET A 68 -4.03 3.66 24.74
CA MET A 68 -3.78 2.27 25.13
C MET A 68 -2.35 2.01 25.64
N THR A 69 -2.20 1.04 26.53
CA THR A 69 -0.89 0.52 26.96
C THR A 69 -0.25 -0.33 25.86
N ASP A 70 1.07 -0.53 25.92
CA ASP A 70 1.78 -1.30 24.90
C ASP A 70 1.38 -2.78 24.90
N GLU A 71 0.99 -3.33 26.05
CA GLU A 71 0.49 -4.70 26.19
C GLU A 71 -0.86 -4.86 25.50
N GLN A 72 -1.81 -3.98 25.78
CA GLN A 72 -3.13 -3.96 25.13
C GLN A 72 -3.00 -3.76 23.61
N ARG A 73 -2.08 -2.90 23.17
CA ARG A 73 -1.80 -2.68 21.75
C ARG A 73 -1.29 -3.95 21.06
N ARG A 74 -0.41 -4.73 21.71
CA ARG A 74 0.09 -6.01 21.16
C ARG A 74 -1.03 -7.04 21.04
N GLU A 75 -1.85 -7.19 22.06
CA GLU A 75 -3.00 -8.11 22.05
C GLU A 75 -4.01 -7.75 20.97
N GLU A 76 -4.29 -6.45 20.79
CA GLU A 76 -5.19 -5.98 19.75
C GLU A 76 -4.63 -6.23 18.35
N PHE A 77 -3.35 -5.96 18.11
CA PHE A 77 -2.73 -6.27 16.81
C PHE A 77 -2.65 -7.78 16.54
N LEU A 78 -2.56 -8.60 17.58
CA LEU A 78 -2.61 -10.06 17.45
C LEU A 78 -4.03 -10.52 17.10
N ARG A 79 -5.05 -9.96 17.76
CA ARG A 79 -6.46 -10.29 17.51
C ARG A 79 -6.96 -9.74 16.17
N ASN A 80 -6.47 -8.57 15.77
CA ASN A 80 -6.82 -7.89 14.53
C ASN A 80 -5.55 -7.61 13.70
N PRO A 81 -5.01 -8.65 13.03
CA PRO A 81 -3.84 -8.47 12.19
C PRO A 81 -4.14 -7.53 11.03
N LYS A 82 -3.17 -6.68 10.69
CA LYS A 82 -3.29 -5.74 9.56
C LYS A 82 -3.48 -6.53 8.26
N LYS A 83 -4.61 -6.34 7.59
CA LYS A 83 -4.89 -6.93 6.28
C LYS A 83 -4.10 -6.19 5.22
N ILE A 84 -3.07 -6.82 4.67
CA ILE A 84 -2.29 -6.27 3.57
C ILE A 84 -2.96 -6.71 2.26
N ILE A 85 -3.72 -5.80 1.66
CA ILE A 85 -4.44 -6.05 0.40
C ILE A 85 -3.50 -6.35 -0.77
N ASN A 86 -2.29 -5.79 -0.75
CA ASN A 86 -1.31 -5.88 -1.85
C ASN A 86 -0.17 -6.85 -1.55
N GLN A 87 -0.44 -7.90 -0.78
CA GLN A 87 0.57 -8.88 -0.41
C GLN A 87 0.96 -9.71 -1.62
N ALA A 88 2.17 -9.46 -2.16
CA ALA A 88 2.70 -10.26 -3.24
C ALA A 88 3.03 -11.67 -2.74
N THR A 89 2.57 -12.68 -3.48
CA THR A 89 3.00 -14.07 -3.30
C THR A 89 4.47 -14.16 -3.70
N LYS A 90 5.38 -14.20 -2.72
CA LYS A 90 6.81 -14.38 -2.99
C LYS A 90 7.12 -15.86 -3.01
N GLY A 91 7.44 -16.40 -4.18
CA GLY A 91 8.00 -17.75 -4.33
C GLY A 91 9.41 -17.87 -3.74
N LYS A 92 9.92 -19.11 -3.69
CA LYS A 92 11.30 -19.39 -3.30
C LYS A 92 12.23 -19.12 -4.49
N TYR A 93 13.12 -18.14 -4.34
CA TYR A 93 14.14 -17.83 -5.35
C TYR A 93 15.19 -18.95 -5.45
N LYS A 94 15.66 -19.20 -6.67
CA LYS A 94 16.83 -20.04 -6.94
C LYS A 94 18.12 -19.33 -6.54
N PHE A 95 19.19 -20.11 -6.36
CA PHE A 95 20.51 -19.58 -6.03
C PHE A 95 21.00 -18.61 -7.11
N LEU A 96 21.39 -17.40 -6.68
CA LEU A 96 21.82 -16.27 -7.54
C LEU A 96 20.79 -15.75 -8.55
N GLN A 97 19.51 -16.10 -8.40
CA GLN A 97 18.44 -15.56 -9.23
C GLN A 97 18.33 -14.03 -9.08
N LYS A 98 18.06 -13.34 -10.18
CA LYS A 98 17.84 -11.89 -10.17
C LYS A 98 16.48 -11.56 -9.56
N TYR A 99 16.49 -10.65 -8.60
CA TYR A 99 15.27 -10.06 -8.05
C TYR A 99 14.70 -9.02 -9.01
N TYR A 100 13.40 -9.13 -9.29
CA TYR A 100 12.62 -8.13 -10.00
C TYR A 100 11.67 -7.44 -9.04
N HIS A 101 11.81 -6.12 -8.91
CA HIS A 101 10.90 -5.31 -8.12
C HIS A 101 9.68 -4.96 -8.97
N ARG A 102 8.48 -5.42 -8.56
CA ARG A 102 7.20 -5.18 -9.25
C ARG A 102 6.85 -3.69 -9.42
N GLY A 103 7.45 -2.81 -8.63
CA GLY A 103 7.12 -1.38 -8.56
C GLY A 103 6.31 -1.07 -7.31
N ALA A 104 6.32 0.20 -6.89
CA ALA A 104 5.52 0.69 -5.77
C ALA A 104 4.29 1.50 -6.22
N PHE A 105 4.33 2.02 -7.45
CA PHE A 105 3.27 2.80 -8.06
C PHE A 105 2.21 1.88 -8.67
N PHE A 106 0.94 2.32 -8.71
CA PHE A 106 -0.19 1.61 -9.33
C PHE A 106 -0.55 0.24 -8.75
N VAL A 107 0.12 -0.20 -7.69
CA VAL A 107 -0.18 -1.46 -7.00
C VAL A 107 -1.52 -1.41 -6.23
N SER A 108 -2.10 -0.21 -6.06
CA SER A 108 -3.34 -0.01 -5.29
C SER A 108 -4.62 -0.18 -6.10
N SER A 109 -4.56 -0.19 -7.44
CA SER A 109 -5.72 -0.56 -8.26
C SER A 109 -5.89 -2.08 -8.15
N VAL A 110 -6.90 -2.49 -7.39
CA VAL A 110 -7.32 -3.91 -7.29
C VAL A 110 -7.68 -4.48 -8.68
N GLU A 111 -7.93 -3.61 -9.65
CA GLU A 111 -8.42 -3.91 -10.99
C GLU A 111 -7.36 -4.55 -11.91
N ASP A 112 -6.07 -4.33 -11.65
CA ASP A 112 -5.00 -4.79 -12.55
C ASP A 112 -4.44 -6.16 -12.13
N GLN A 113 -5.08 -7.24 -12.60
CA GLN A 113 -4.66 -8.63 -12.36
C GLN A 113 -3.19 -8.90 -12.72
N VAL A 114 -2.61 -8.12 -13.65
CA VAL A 114 -1.20 -8.22 -14.06
C VAL A 114 -0.24 -8.06 -12.87
N PHE A 115 -0.55 -7.18 -11.92
CA PHE A 115 0.31 -6.96 -10.76
C PHE A 115 0.15 -8.05 -9.69
N GLN A 116 -0.80 -8.97 -9.82
CA GLN A 116 -0.98 -10.09 -8.90
C GLN A 116 -0.15 -11.32 -9.31
N GLN A 117 0.56 -11.26 -10.44
CA GLN A 117 1.40 -12.35 -10.92
C GLN A 117 2.60 -12.61 -9.99
N ASP A 118 3.13 -13.83 -10.06
CA ASP A 118 4.33 -14.22 -9.32
C ASP A 118 5.60 -13.70 -10.02
N PHE A 119 6.15 -12.61 -9.50
CA PHE A 119 7.41 -12.02 -9.97
C PHE A 119 8.66 -12.72 -9.45
N ALA A 120 8.51 -13.79 -8.65
CA ALA A 120 9.64 -14.59 -8.16
C ALA A 120 10.05 -15.72 -9.13
N GLN A 121 9.42 -15.84 -10.30
CA GLN A 121 9.75 -16.87 -11.27
C GLN A 121 11.13 -16.65 -11.91
N PRO A 122 11.90 -17.72 -12.17
CA PRO A 122 13.19 -17.61 -12.82
C PRO A 122 13.03 -17.08 -14.24
N THR A 123 13.88 -16.12 -14.60
CA THR A 123 13.83 -15.46 -15.92
C THR A 123 15.11 -15.76 -16.68
N LEU A 124 15.01 -16.04 -17.99
CA LEU A 124 16.16 -16.23 -18.89
C LEU A 124 17.23 -17.18 -18.30
N GLU A 125 18.40 -16.64 -17.96
CA GLU A 125 19.58 -17.35 -17.43
C GLU A 125 19.35 -18.03 -16.06
N ASP A 126 18.31 -17.65 -15.32
CA ASP A 126 18.03 -18.18 -13.99
C ASP A 126 17.19 -19.48 -14.02
N HIS A 127 16.85 -19.99 -15.21
CA HIS A 127 16.25 -21.31 -15.34
C HIS A 127 17.21 -22.42 -14.89
N PHE A 128 18.51 -22.25 -15.17
CA PHE A 128 19.55 -23.19 -14.80
C PHE A 128 19.89 -23.12 -13.31
N ASP A 129 20.16 -24.28 -12.71
CA ASP A 129 20.54 -24.39 -11.31
C ASP A 129 22.03 -24.06 -11.10
N LYS A 130 22.30 -22.83 -10.65
CA LYS A 130 23.66 -22.30 -10.46
C LYS A 130 24.39 -22.94 -9.28
N THR A 131 23.73 -23.73 -8.43
CA THR A 131 24.38 -24.46 -7.32
C THR A 131 25.30 -25.58 -7.80
N LYS A 132 25.03 -26.14 -8.98
CA LYS A 132 25.83 -27.21 -9.58
C LYS A 132 27.11 -26.71 -10.23
N LEU A 133 27.27 -25.38 -10.35
CA LEU A 133 28.48 -24.78 -10.90
C LEU A 133 29.65 -24.92 -9.92
N PRO A 134 30.90 -25.00 -10.42
CA PRO A 134 32.08 -24.89 -9.57
C PRO A 134 32.05 -23.60 -8.75
N THR A 135 32.58 -23.61 -7.53
CA THR A 135 32.52 -22.48 -6.58
C THR A 135 33.01 -21.15 -7.19
N VAL A 136 34.04 -21.19 -8.04
CA VAL A 136 34.58 -20.00 -8.71
C VAL A 136 33.56 -19.36 -9.67
N MET A 137 32.66 -20.16 -10.23
CA MET A 137 31.59 -19.74 -11.15
C MET A 137 30.26 -19.41 -10.44
N GLN A 138 30.13 -19.70 -9.14
CA GLN A 138 28.94 -19.40 -8.32
C GLN A 138 28.87 -17.90 -7.98
N VAL A 139 28.91 -17.06 -9.02
CA VAL A 139 28.97 -15.60 -8.91
C VAL A 139 28.12 -14.98 -10.01
N LYS A 140 27.49 -13.83 -9.72
CA LYS A 140 26.46 -13.26 -10.60
C LYS A 140 26.98 -12.77 -11.97
N ASN A 141 28.17 -12.16 -11.99
CA ASN A 141 28.78 -11.57 -13.17
C ASN A 141 30.13 -12.24 -13.49
N PHE A 142 30.14 -13.57 -13.63
CA PHE A 142 31.35 -14.32 -13.95
C PHE A 142 31.92 -13.88 -15.31
N GLY A 143 33.23 -13.64 -15.40
CA GLY A 143 33.91 -13.22 -16.63
C GLY A 143 33.69 -11.76 -17.07
N ARG A 144 32.93 -10.95 -16.33
CA ARG A 144 32.74 -9.52 -16.64
C ARG A 144 33.73 -8.64 -15.87
N ALA A 145 34.25 -7.60 -16.52
CA ALA A 145 35.04 -6.57 -15.87
C ALA A 145 34.21 -5.81 -14.82
N GLY A 146 34.81 -5.40 -13.70
CA GLY A 146 34.13 -4.65 -12.63
C GLY A 146 33.31 -5.50 -11.65
N ARG A 147 33.57 -6.81 -11.55
CA ARG A 147 32.91 -7.68 -10.58
C ARG A 147 33.28 -7.30 -9.13
N THR A 148 32.27 -7.17 -8.27
CA THR A 148 32.45 -6.98 -6.83
C THR A 148 33.02 -8.24 -6.14
N LYS A 149 33.81 -8.04 -5.07
CA LYS A 149 34.36 -9.14 -4.24
C LYS A 149 33.27 -9.91 -3.49
N TYR A 150 32.19 -9.22 -3.10
CA TYR A 150 31.04 -9.80 -2.41
C TYR A 150 30.20 -10.68 -3.36
N THR A 151 29.76 -11.83 -2.86
CA THR A 151 29.05 -12.89 -3.60
C THR A 151 27.53 -12.74 -3.45
N HIS A 152 26.99 -13.08 -2.28
CA HIS A 152 25.57 -12.97 -1.93
C HIS A 152 25.40 -12.73 -0.43
N LEU A 153 24.27 -12.13 -0.05
CA LEU A 153 24.04 -11.69 1.33
C LEU A 153 24.17 -12.84 2.34
N VAL A 154 23.68 -14.03 1.99
CA VAL A 154 23.73 -15.22 2.87
C VAL A 154 25.16 -15.65 3.21
N ASP A 155 26.13 -15.44 2.31
CA ASP A 155 27.54 -15.80 2.58
C ASP A 155 28.24 -14.75 3.45
N GLN A 156 27.68 -13.54 3.51
CA GLN A 156 28.18 -12.43 4.31
C GLN A 156 27.35 -12.24 5.59
N ASP A 157 26.30 -13.04 5.77
CA ASP A 157 25.41 -12.98 6.92
C ASP A 157 26.08 -13.67 8.11
N THR A 158 26.47 -12.87 9.11
CA THR A 158 27.10 -13.32 10.34
C THR A 158 26.11 -13.53 11.47
N THR A 159 24.80 -13.51 11.19
CA THR A 159 23.78 -13.71 12.21
C THR A 159 23.90 -15.10 12.86
N ALA A 160 24.13 -15.13 14.17
CA ALA A 160 24.15 -16.34 14.97
C ALA A 160 22.72 -16.70 15.40
N PHE A 161 22.07 -17.60 14.66
CA PHE A 161 20.71 -18.06 14.97
C PHE A 161 20.60 -18.78 16.32
N ASP A 162 21.70 -19.35 16.82
CA ASP A 162 21.79 -20.04 18.11
C ASP A 162 22.04 -19.10 19.31
N SER A 163 21.92 -17.78 19.12
CA SER A 163 22.10 -16.85 20.23
C SER A 163 20.98 -17.02 21.29
N PRO A 164 21.29 -17.24 22.57
CA PRO A 164 20.27 -17.32 23.62
C PRO A 164 19.42 -16.03 23.75
N TRP A 165 19.94 -14.92 23.23
CA TRP A 165 19.28 -13.62 23.22
C TRP A 165 18.26 -13.45 22.10
N SER A 166 18.36 -14.20 21.00
CA SER A 166 17.42 -14.13 19.87
C SER A 166 16.14 -14.94 20.11
N THR A 167 16.17 -15.88 21.06
CA THR A 167 15.03 -16.76 21.35
C THR A 167 14.01 -16.06 22.25
N SER A 168 12.75 -16.02 21.80
CA SER A 168 11.61 -15.49 22.58
C SER A 168 11.12 -16.51 23.61
N ASN A 169 11.91 -16.73 24.66
CA ASN A 169 11.50 -17.52 25.83
C ASN A 169 10.84 -16.60 26.88
N PRO A 170 9.75 -16.99 27.55
CA PRO A 170 9.22 -16.28 28.73
C PRO A 170 10.30 -15.83 29.74
N HIS A 171 11.36 -16.62 29.93
CA HIS A 171 12.47 -16.25 30.81
C HIS A 171 13.29 -15.07 30.26
N ASN A 172 13.54 -15.04 28.96
CA ASN A 172 14.22 -13.93 28.27
C ASN A 172 13.35 -12.66 28.30
N ILE A 173 12.04 -12.79 28.07
CA ILE A 173 11.09 -11.66 28.17
C ILE A 173 11.09 -11.07 29.58
N LYS A 174 11.04 -11.92 30.62
CA LYS A 174 11.10 -11.48 32.01
C LYS A 174 12.43 -10.80 32.34
N PHE A 175 13.55 -11.36 31.87
CA PHE A 175 14.87 -10.76 32.03
C PHE A 175 14.95 -9.39 31.34
N GLN A 176 14.50 -9.28 30.10
CA GLN A 176 14.45 -8.01 29.36
C GLN A 176 13.54 -6.98 30.05
N ALA A 177 12.37 -7.37 30.54
CA ALA A 177 11.45 -6.47 31.25
C ALA A 177 12.01 -5.96 32.58
N THR A 178 12.81 -6.77 33.28
CA THR A 178 13.34 -6.46 34.62
C THR A 178 14.70 -5.78 34.59
N HIS A 179 15.61 -6.26 33.74
CA HIS A 179 17.02 -5.85 33.66
C HIS A 179 17.36 -5.13 32.36
N GLY A 180 16.52 -5.22 31.33
CA GLY A 180 16.72 -4.49 30.08
C GLY A 180 16.45 -2.99 30.28
N GLY A 181 17.41 -2.16 29.90
CA GLY A 181 17.20 -0.71 29.83
C GLY A 181 16.12 -0.36 28.82
N GLY A 182 15.20 0.55 29.18
CA GLY A 182 14.13 1.03 28.28
C GLY A 182 12.91 0.12 28.14
N PHE A 183 12.85 -1.03 28.82
CA PHE A 183 11.68 -1.93 28.78
C PHE A 183 10.64 -1.65 29.88
N LYS A 184 10.97 -0.81 30.86
CA LYS A 184 10.03 -0.41 31.92
C LYS A 184 8.98 0.54 31.35
N GLN A 185 7.71 0.19 31.50
CA GLN A 185 6.53 0.96 31.07
C GLN A 185 6.25 2.19 31.96
N LEU A 186 7.30 2.88 32.42
CA LEU A 186 7.22 4.08 33.26
C LEU A 186 7.30 5.38 32.42
N PHE A 187 7.09 5.27 31.10
CA PHE A 187 7.20 6.39 30.17
C PHE A 187 5.84 7.06 29.96
N ASP A 188 5.72 8.30 30.42
CA ASP A 188 4.64 9.18 30.00
C ASP A 188 4.84 9.55 28.53
N LYS A 189 3.96 9.04 27.67
CA LYS A 189 3.99 9.39 26.25
C LYS A 189 3.74 10.89 26.14
N PRO A 190 4.65 11.69 25.54
CA PRO A 190 4.42 13.11 25.37
C PRO A 190 3.20 13.29 24.49
N LEU A 191 2.07 13.69 25.08
CA LEU A 191 0.88 14.05 24.34
C LEU A 191 1.23 15.28 23.50
N THR A 192 1.01 15.19 22.19
CA THR A 192 1.17 16.35 21.30
C THR A 192 0.31 17.48 21.85
N LYS A 193 0.91 18.62 22.23
CA LYS A 193 0.17 19.83 22.62
C LYS A 193 -0.82 20.13 21.50
N LYS A 194 -2.11 19.90 21.73
CA LYS A 194 -3.16 20.35 20.80
C LYS A 194 -3.07 21.88 20.79
N TYR A 195 -2.54 22.45 19.71
CA TYR A 195 -2.62 23.90 19.51
C TYR A 195 -4.10 24.27 19.60
N LYS A 196 -4.45 25.13 20.56
CA LYS A 196 -5.79 25.72 20.62
C LYS A 196 -5.98 26.51 19.34
N SER A 197 -6.73 25.97 18.38
CA SER A 197 -7.24 26.77 17.27
C SER A 197 -8.22 27.76 17.88
N ASN A 198 -7.79 29.00 18.05
CA ASN A 198 -8.71 30.10 18.31
C ASN A 198 -9.60 30.20 17.08
N LYS A 199 -10.82 29.67 17.18
CA LYS A 199 -11.90 30.03 16.27
C LYS A 199 -12.33 31.44 16.65
N ASN A 200 -12.07 32.38 15.74
CA ASN A 200 -12.82 33.63 15.68
C ASN A 200 -14.22 33.35 15.11
#